data_AF-A0ABD7K179-F1
#
_entry.id   AF-A0ABD7K179-F1
#
_cell.length_a   1.000
_cell.length_b   1.000
_cell.length_c   1.000
_cell.angle_alpha   90.00
_cell.angle_beta   90.00
_cell.angle_gamma   90.00
#
_symmetry.space_group_name_H-M   'P 1'
#
loop_
_entity.id
_entity.type
_entity.pdbx_description
1 polymer ?
#
loop_
_entity_poly.entity_id
_entity_poly.type
_entity_poly.pdbx_seq_one_letter_code
_entity_poly.pdbx_strand_id
1 'polypeptide(L)'
;MTEQSETSITALITLARAPLGQATPETLIEVALFVWYAPDPLPSLKRALEALEGIQQRRARFALDVIRRYPCIELERQRALRDLVDLKVSFEGGSMVDLLNAWDLDETETPNTKAILPYQTRHYAAERRK
;
A
#
# COMPACT_ATOMS: atom_id res chain seq x y z
N MET A 1 7.29 17.91 -9.49
CA MET A 1 6.61 17.05 -8.47
C MET A 1 5.36 16.33 -9.00
N THR A 2 4.87 16.63 -10.20
CA THR A 2 3.65 16.02 -10.79
C THR A 2 3.88 14.63 -11.35
N GLU A 3 5.00 14.39 -12.05
CA GLU A 3 5.25 13.11 -12.75
C GLU A 3 5.31 11.91 -11.79
N GLN A 4 6.10 11.99 -10.70
CA GLN A 4 6.20 10.90 -9.73
C GLN A 4 4.86 10.56 -9.06
N SER A 5 4.00 11.56 -8.87
CA SER A 5 2.65 11.36 -8.32
C SER A 5 1.74 10.63 -9.32
N GLU A 6 1.83 10.96 -10.61
CA GLU A 6 1.03 10.31 -11.66
C GLU A 6 1.47 8.87 -11.91
N THR A 7 2.77 8.60 -11.90
CA THR A 7 3.29 7.23 -12.01
C THR A 7 2.81 6.38 -10.82
N SER A 8 2.87 6.93 -9.60
CA SER A 8 2.46 6.22 -8.39
C SER A 8 0.94 5.97 -8.31
N ILE A 9 0.13 6.91 -8.80
CA ILE A 9 -1.32 6.69 -9.00
C ILE A 9 -1.54 5.52 -9.94
N THR A 10 -0.84 5.52 -11.09
CA THR A 10 -0.93 4.46 -12.09
C THR A 10 -0.48 3.12 -11.53
N ALA A 11 0.57 3.08 -10.71
CA ALA A 11 1.07 1.87 -10.06
C ALA A 11 0.03 1.27 -9.11
N LEU A 12 -0.61 2.07 -8.25
CA LEU A 12 -1.65 1.58 -7.34
C LEU A 12 -2.89 1.09 -8.10
N ILE A 13 -3.32 1.82 -9.14
CA ILE A 13 -4.41 1.38 -10.00
C ILE A 13 -4.07 0.04 -10.67
N THR A 14 -2.84 -0.09 -11.19
CA THR A 14 -2.37 -1.30 -11.86
C THR A 14 -2.31 -2.49 -10.90
N LEU A 15 -1.79 -2.27 -9.68
CA LEU A 15 -1.74 -3.27 -8.62
C LEU A 15 -3.12 -3.85 -8.31
N ALA A 16 -4.16 -3.02 -8.32
CA ALA A 16 -5.53 -3.40 -7.98
C ALA A 16 -6.31 -4.11 -9.11
N ARG A 17 -5.80 -4.11 -10.35
CA ARG A 17 -6.53 -4.65 -11.51
C ARG A 17 -6.70 -6.16 -11.47
N ALA A 18 -5.74 -6.87 -10.87
CA ALA A 18 -5.72 -8.32 -10.76
C ALA A 18 -5.60 -8.74 -9.28
N PRO A 19 -5.78 -10.02 -8.95
CA PRO A 19 -5.49 -10.51 -7.61
C PRO A 19 -4.06 -10.14 -7.19
N LEU A 20 -3.90 -9.64 -5.97
CA LEU A 20 -2.63 -9.07 -5.51
C LEU A 20 -1.47 -10.07 -5.48
N GLY A 21 -1.76 -11.37 -5.34
CA GLY A 21 -0.76 -12.43 -5.44
C GLY A 21 -0.21 -12.65 -6.85
N GLN A 22 -0.87 -12.11 -7.88
CA GLN A 22 -0.42 -12.15 -9.28
C GLN A 22 0.25 -10.85 -9.73
N ALA A 23 0.25 -9.82 -8.89
CA ALA A 23 0.89 -8.57 -9.22
C ALA A 23 2.40 -8.74 -9.42
N THR A 24 2.97 -7.99 -10.36
CA THR A 24 4.40 -7.98 -10.56
C THR A 24 5.09 -7.40 -9.32
N PRO A 25 6.24 -7.95 -8.90
CA PRO A 25 7.01 -7.41 -7.79
C PRO A 25 7.31 -5.92 -7.94
N GLU A 26 7.59 -5.48 -9.18
CA GLU A 26 7.95 -4.10 -9.50
C GLU A 26 6.81 -3.12 -9.17
N THR A 27 5.56 -3.47 -9.51
CA THR A 27 4.42 -2.62 -9.20
C THR A 27 4.19 -2.49 -7.68
N LEU A 28 4.36 -3.59 -6.93
CA LEU A 28 4.25 -3.55 -5.47
C LEU A 28 5.39 -2.72 -4.84
N ILE A 29 6.62 -2.86 -5.35
CA ILE A 29 7.78 -2.08 -4.91
C ILE A 29 7.56 -0.60 -5.17
N GLU A 30 7.07 -0.23 -6.35
CA GLU A 30 6.80 1.17 -6.69
C GLU A 30 5.80 1.82 -5.73
N VAL A 31 4.68 1.13 -5.47
CA VAL A 31 3.67 1.60 -4.50
C VAL A 31 4.28 1.71 -3.10
N ALA A 32 5.03 0.70 -2.65
CA ALA A 32 5.64 0.71 -1.32
C ALA A 32 6.63 1.86 -1.13
N LEU A 33 7.50 2.08 -2.12
CA LEU A 33 8.47 3.18 -2.12
C LEU A 33 7.78 4.54 -2.10
N PHE A 34 6.70 4.70 -2.87
CA PHE A 34 5.92 5.93 -2.86
C PHE A 34 5.28 6.19 -1.49
N VAL A 35 4.63 5.17 -0.92
CA VAL A 35 3.99 5.27 0.41
C VAL A 35 5.02 5.62 1.50
N TRP A 36 6.19 4.97 1.48
CA TRP A 36 7.19 5.13 2.52
C TRP A 36 8.01 6.41 2.40
N TYR A 37 8.35 6.83 1.18
CA TYR A 37 9.41 7.83 0.96
C TYR A 37 8.99 9.07 0.19
N ALA A 38 7.81 9.11 -0.43
CA ALA A 38 7.35 10.35 -1.03
C ALA A 38 7.13 11.42 0.06
N PRO A 39 7.49 12.70 -0.18
CA PRO A 39 7.27 13.77 0.80
C PRO A 39 5.82 13.85 1.28
N ASP A 40 4.87 13.79 0.35
CA ASP A 40 3.42 13.79 0.64
C ASP A 40 2.66 12.85 -0.31
N PRO A 41 2.48 11.56 0.03
CA PRO A 41 1.82 10.60 -0.84
C PRO A 41 0.28 10.68 -0.75
N LEU A 42 -0.28 11.24 0.32
CA LEU A 42 -1.69 11.07 0.67
C LEU A 42 -2.66 11.61 -0.40
N PRO A 43 -2.46 12.81 -0.99
CA PRO A 43 -3.37 13.32 -2.01
C PRO A 43 -3.40 12.45 -3.27
N SER A 44 -2.26 11.85 -3.64
CA SER A 44 -2.14 10.98 -4.81
C SER A 44 -2.75 9.60 -4.53
N LEU A 45 -2.52 9.05 -3.34
CA LEU A 45 -3.17 7.81 -2.91
C LEU A 45 -4.69 7.97 -2.85
N LYS A 46 -5.19 9.09 -2.31
CA LYS A 46 -6.62 9.40 -2.27
C LYS A 46 -7.23 9.43 -3.66
N ARG A 47 -6.61 10.16 -4.61
CA ARG A 47 -7.07 10.21 -6.01
C ARG A 47 -7.08 8.84 -6.67
N ALA A 48 -6.06 8.02 -6.44
CA ALA A 48 -6.01 6.66 -6.96
C ALA A 48 -7.13 5.77 -6.39
N LEU A 49 -7.43 5.90 -5.09
CA LEU A 49 -8.54 5.17 -4.45
C LEU A 49 -9.91 5.63 -4.98
N GLU A 50 -10.09 6.93 -5.21
CA GLU A 50 -11.32 7.51 -5.77
C GLU A 50 -11.55 7.10 -7.23
N ALA A 51 -10.49 6.77 -7.98
CA ALA A 51 -10.56 6.29 -9.36
C ALA A 51 -10.88 4.78 -9.48
N LEU A 52 -10.91 4.06 -8.36
CA LEU A 52 -11.18 2.62 -8.32
C LEU A 52 -12.55 2.35 -7.69
N GLU A 53 -13.20 1.28 -8.15
CA GLU A 53 -14.50 0.85 -7.64
C GLU A 53 -14.50 -0.65 -7.28
N GLY A 54 -15.46 -1.04 -6.43
CA GLY A 54 -15.71 -2.43 -6.06
C GLY A 54 -14.45 -3.16 -5.55
N ILE A 55 -14.20 -4.33 -6.13
CA ILE A 55 -13.07 -5.20 -5.73
C ILE A 55 -11.70 -4.54 -5.93
N GLN A 56 -11.54 -3.71 -6.96
CA GLN A 56 -10.26 -3.03 -7.22
C GLN A 56 -9.97 -2.01 -6.11
N GLN A 57 -10.98 -1.24 -5.72
CA GLN A 57 -10.84 -0.28 -4.63
C GLN A 57 -10.46 -0.98 -3.30
N ARG A 58 -11.09 -2.11 -3.02
CA ARG A 58 -10.82 -2.94 -1.84
C ARG A 58 -9.40 -3.50 -1.85
N ARG A 59 -8.93 -4.04 -2.98
CA ARG A 59 -7.54 -4.49 -3.17
C ARG A 59 -6.53 -3.37 -2.93
N ALA A 60 -6.77 -2.19 -3.51
CA ALA A 60 -5.90 -1.04 -3.31
C ALA A 60 -5.82 -0.64 -1.84
N ARG A 61 -6.96 -0.54 -1.15
CA ARG A 61 -6.99 -0.23 0.29
C ARG A 61 -6.27 -1.30 1.13
N PHE A 62 -6.50 -2.58 0.85
CA PHE A 62 -5.82 -3.68 1.53
C PHE A 62 -4.30 -3.64 1.32
N ALA A 63 -3.83 -3.42 0.09
CA ALA A 63 -2.41 -3.28 -0.21
C ALA A 63 -1.77 -2.14 0.59
N LEU A 64 -2.45 -0.99 0.69
CA LEU A 64 -2.01 0.13 1.52
C LEU A 64 -2.05 -0.20 3.02
N ASP A 65 -3.05 -0.96 3.50
CA ASP A 65 -3.12 -1.42 4.89
C ASP A 65 -1.96 -2.36 5.25
N VAL A 66 -1.52 -3.20 4.31
CA VAL A 66 -0.32 -4.04 4.46
C VAL A 66 0.94 -3.18 4.49
N ILE A 67 1.11 -2.28 3.52
CA ILE A 67 2.32 -1.46 3.36
C ILE A 67 2.52 -0.50 4.55
N ARG A 68 1.45 0.07 5.11
CA ARG A 68 1.56 0.98 6.27
C ARG A 68 1.98 0.31 7.58
N ARG A 69 1.89 -1.03 7.67
CA ARG A 69 2.22 -1.79 8.90
C ARG A 69 3.72 -1.97 9.11
N TYR A 70 4.54 -1.63 8.10
CA TYR A 70 5.99 -1.72 8.21
C TYR A 70 6.58 -0.59 9.08
N PRO A 71 7.56 -0.87 9.94
CA PRO A 71 8.07 0.10 10.92
C PRO A 71 9.02 1.16 10.32
N CYS A 72 9.07 1.29 8.99
CA CYS A 72 9.96 2.24 8.30
C CYS A 72 9.35 3.63 8.08
N ILE A 73 8.08 3.81 8.43
CA ILE A 73 7.38 5.09 8.34
C ILE A 73 7.19 5.72 9.71
N GLU A 74 7.06 7.04 9.72
CA GLU A 74 6.77 7.80 10.93
C GLU A 74 5.33 7.56 11.41
N LEU A 75 5.13 7.63 12.72
CA LEU A 75 3.85 7.31 13.34
C LEU A 75 2.71 8.16 12.76
N GLU A 76 2.93 9.45 12.54
CA GLU A 76 1.93 10.36 11.94
C GLU A 76 1.47 9.89 10.56
N ARG A 77 2.42 9.50 9.70
CA ARG A 77 2.14 8.94 8.38
C ARG A 77 1.37 7.63 8.48
N GLN A 78 1.75 6.76 9.42
CA GLN A 78 1.03 5.51 9.67
C GLN A 78 -0.43 5.77 10.08
N ARG A 79 -0.69 6.80 10.90
CA ARG A 79 -2.05 7.21 11.29
C ARG A 79 -2.82 7.76 10.09
N ALA A 80 -2.23 8.65 9.31
CA ALA A 80 -2.90 9.23 8.15
C ALA A 80 -3.23 8.19 7.07
N LEU A 81 -2.33 7.23 6.82
CA LEU A 81 -2.60 6.09 5.92
C LEU A 81 -3.70 5.20 6.46
N ARG A 82 -3.73 4.98 7.77
CA ARG A 82 -4.79 4.21 8.43
C ARG A 82 -6.15 4.88 8.25
N ASP A 83 -6.22 6.19 8.40
CA ASP A 83 -7.46 6.95 8.23
C ASP A 83 -7.90 6.96 6.75
N LEU A 84 -6.93 6.99 5.82
CA LEU A 84 -7.20 6.95 4.37
C LEU A 84 -7.78 5.62 3.89
N VAL A 85 -7.32 4.49 4.45
CA VAL A 85 -7.79 3.16 4.01
C VAL A 85 -9.16 2.77 4.59
N ASP A 86 -9.74 3.59 5.47
CA ASP A 86 -11.07 3.41 6.09
C ASP A 86 -11.23 2.05 6.82
N LEU A 87 -10.81 2.00 8.08
CA LEU A 87 -10.97 0.85 8.97
C LEU A 87 -12.38 0.72 9.57
N LYS A 88 -13.40 0.58 8.73
CA LYS A 88 -14.58 -0.20 9.17
C LYS A 88 -14.22 -1.66 9.46
N VAL A 89 -13.00 -2.06 9.13
CA VAL A 89 -12.35 -3.31 9.46
C VAL A 89 -11.69 -3.20 10.84
N SER A 90 -12.38 -3.61 11.90
CA SER A 90 -11.80 -3.72 13.25
C SER A 90 -10.87 -4.94 13.33
N PHE A 91 -9.63 -4.80 12.84
CA PHE A 91 -8.60 -5.84 12.96
C PHE A 91 -7.54 -5.44 13.99
N GLU A 92 -7.55 -6.10 15.14
CA GLU A 92 -6.65 -5.80 16.27
C GLU A 92 -5.35 -6.62 16.25
N GLY A 93 -5.20 -7.53 15.29
CA GLY A 93 -4.07 -8.45 15.19
C GLY A 93 -4.52 -9.85 14.78
N GLY A 94 -3.59 -10.66 14.25
CA GLY A 94 -3.90 -11.99 13.72
C GLY A 94 -3.02 -12.37 12.55
N SER A 95 -3.38 -13.46 11.88
CA SER A 95 -2.72 -13.95 10.67
C SER A 95 -3.04 -13.08 9.45
N MET A 96 -2.31 -13.28 8.34
CA MET A 96 -2.66 -12.66 7.05
C MET A 96 -4.06 -13.06 6.57
N VAL A 97 -4.47 -14.30 6.85
CA VAL A 97 -5.80 -14.82 6.49
C VAL A 97 -6.90 -14.06 7.23
N ASP A 98 -6.70 -13.79 8.52
CA ASP A 98 -7.65 -13.02 9.32
C ASP A 98 -7.78 -11.59 8.78
N LEU A 99 -6.66 -10.99 8.36
CA LEU A 99 -6.67 -9.68 7.74
C LEU A 99 -7.42 -9.70 6.40
N LEU A 100 -7.13 -10.67 5.52
CA LEU A 100 -7.84 -10.82 4.24
C LEU A 100 -9.35 -10.96 4.42
N ASN A 101 -9.78 -11.83 5.34
CA ASN A 101 -11.19 -12.02 5.69
C ASN A 101 -11.85 -10.72 6.18
N ALA A 102 -11.14 -9.96 7.02
CA ALA A 102 -11.64 -8.69 7.53
C ALA A 102 -11.85 -7.65 6.41
N TRP A 103 -11.14 -7.82 5.28
CA TRP A 103 -11.29 -7.03 4.07
C TRP A 103 -12.23 -7.65 3.03
N ASP A 104 -12.85 -8.81 3.28
CA ASP A 104 -13.67 -9.57 2.31
C ASP A 104 -12.85 -9.90 1.03
N LEU A 105 -11.66 -10.46 1.25
CA LEU A 105 -10.69 -10.92 0.25
C LEU A 105 -10.28 -12.37 0.54
N ASP A 106 -9.89 -13.11 -0.50
CA ASP A 106 -9.41 -14.49 -0.39
C ASP A 106 -7.87 -14.57 -0.42
N GLU A 107 -7.32 -15.78 -0.27
CA GLU A 107 -5.87 -16.01 -0.21
C GLU A 107 -5.10 -15.60 -1.47
N THR A 108 -5.75 -15.54 -2.64
CA THR A 108 -5.13 -15.09 -3.90
C THR A 108 -4.76 -13.60 -3.86
N GLU A 109 -5.31 -12.87 -2.89
CA GLU A 109 -5.07 -11.46 -2.64
C GLU A 109 -3.90 -11.24 -1.67
N THR A 110 -3.14 -12.28 -1.32
CA THR A 110 -1.90 -12.13 -0.54
C THR A 110 -0.80 -11.51 -1.42
N PRO A 111 -0.38 -10.24 -1.20
CA PRO A 111 0.69 -9.64 -1.99
C PRO A 111 2.02 -10.32 -1.71
N ASN A 112 2.92 -10.33 -2.70
CA ASN A 112 4.29 -10.82 -2.56
C ASN A 112 5.16 -9.86 -1.73
N THR A 113 4.89 -9.77 -0.43
CA THR A 113 5.56 -8.86 0.51
C THR A 113 7.05 -9.09 0.63
N LYS A 114 7.57 -10.27 0.27
CA LYS A 114 9.01 -10.56 0.23
C LYS A 114 9.75 -9.60 -0.70
N ALA A 115 9.11 -9.14 -1.78
CA ALA A 115 9.69 -8.22 -2.74
C ALA A 115 10.00 -6.83 -2.14
N ILE A 116 9.25 -6.41 -1.12
CA ILE A 116 9.38 -5.07 -0.54
C ILE A 116 10.24 -5.02 0.74
N LEU A 117 10.58 -6.17 1.33
CA LEU A 117 11.39 -6.25 2.55
C LEU A 117 12.75 -5.52 2.47
N PRO A 118 13.53 -5.63 1.37
CA PRO A 118 14.84 -4.97 1.28
C PRO A 118 14.73 -3.43 1.39
N TYR A 119 13.61 -2.88 0.93
CA TYR A 119 13.39 -1.43 0.86
C TYR A 119 12.84 -0.85 2.16
N GLN A 120 12.47 -1.68 3.13
CA GLN A 120 11.94 -1.24 4.42
C GLN A 120 13.02 -0.73 5.39
N THR A 121 14.30 -0.84 5.04
CA THR A 121 15.38 -0.57 6.00
C THR A 121 15.52 0.92 6.33
N ARG A 122 15.91 1.24 7.57
CA ARG A 122 16.30 2.61 7.96
C ARG A 122 17.48 3.13 7.14
N HIS A 123 18.32 2.23 6.64
CA HIS A 123 19.44 2.56 5.74
C HIS A 123 18.93 3.10 4.40
N TYR A 124 18.02 2.37 3.75
CA TYR A 124 17.39 2.82 2.51
C TYR A 124 16.65 4.16 2.70
N ALA A 125 15.95 4.32 3.82
CA ALA A 125 15.30 5.59 4.18
C ALA A 125 16.28 6.77 4.28
N ALA A 126 17.49 6.55 4.80
CA ALA A 126 18.51 7.57 4.92
C ALA A 126 19.15 7.94 3.56
N GLU A 127 19.30 6.98 2.65
CA GLU A 127 19.79 7.23 1.29
C GLU A 127 18.81 8.07 0.46
N ARG A 128 17.50 7.89 0.67
CA ARG A 128 16.45 8.65 -0.02
C ARG A 128 16.23 10.08 0.47
N ARG A 129 16.77 10.44 1.64
CA ARG A 129 16.65 11.77 2.25
C ARG A 129 17.82 12.72 1.91
N LYS A 130 18.82 12.22 1.17
CA LYS A 130 19.94 13.02 0.64
C LYS A 130 19.56 13.70 -0.66
#